data_AF-A0A0W7W6V1-F1
#
_entry.id   AF-A0A0W7W6V1-F1
#
_cell.length_a   1.000
_cell.length_b   1.000
_cell.length_c   1.000
_cell.angle_alpha   90.00
_cell.angle_beta   90.00
_cell.angle_gamma   90.00
#
_symmetry.space_group_name_H-M   'P 1'
#
loop_
_entity.id
_entity.type
_entity.pdbx_description
1 polymer ?
#
loop_
_entity_poly.entity_id
_entity_poly.type
_entity_poly.pdbx_seq_one_letter_code
_entity_poly.pdbx_strand_id
1 'polypeptide(L)' 'MSDDTPARPRVRGSRRAQRPAPAGVDLTPAAHPLTTRATDDTPEGWGETPPRNAGGAGENDERLQSDKPPHWG' A
#
# COMPACT_ATOMS: atom_id res chain seq x y z
N MET A 1 -3.17 22.75 52.62
CA MET A 1 -2.86 23.03 51.21
C MET A 1 -2.61 21.68 50.57
N SER A 2 -3.54 21.21 49.74
CA SER A 2 -3.47 19.89 49.12
C SER A 2 -2.85 20.04 47.74
N ASP A 3 -1.69 19.45 47.51
CA ASP A 3 -1.07 19.34 46.19
C ASP A 3 -1.75 18.21 45.41
N ASP A 4 -2.72 18.56 44.57
CA ASP A 4 -3.30 17.65 43.58
C ASP A 4 -2.53 17.80 42.26
N THR A 5 -1.47 17.00 42.10
CA THR A 5 -0.74 16.92 40.82
C THR A 5 -1.31 15.77 39.99
N PRO A 6 -1.87 16.01 38.79
CA PRO A 6 -2.46 14.93 38.00
C PRO A 6 -1.37 13.96 37.53
N ALA A 7 -1.52 12.69 37.92
CA ALA A 7 -0.65 11.61 37.52
C ALA A 7 -0.69 11.44 35.98
N ARG A 8 0.47 11.60 35.32
CA ARG A 8 0.58 11.39 33.88
C ARG A 8 0.25 9.93 33.52
N PRO A 9 -0.58 9.67 32.49
CA PRO A 9 -0.90 8.31 32.10
C PRO A 9 0.35 7.59 31.59
N ARG A 10 0.63 6.41 32.14
CA ARG A 10 1.72 5.54 31.67
C ARG A 10 1.31 4.95 30.32
N VAL A 11 2.06 5.29 29.27
CA VAL A 11 1.90 4.68 27.94
C VAL A 11 2.21 3.18 28.07
N ARG A 12 1.24 2.32 27.74
CA ARG A 12 1.49 0.87 27.69
C ARG A 12 2.56 0.59 26.64
N GLY A 13 3.70 0.07 27.09
CA GLY A 13 4.77 -0.38 26.19
C GLY A 13 4.26 -1.49 25.24
N SER A 14 4.79 -1.48 24.02
CA SER A 14 4.52 -2.52 23.04
C SER A 14 5.04 -3.88 23.54
N ARG A 15 4.20 -4.91 23.49
CA ARG A 15 4.61 -6.31 23.77
C ARG A 15 5.28 -6.99 22.57
N ARG A 16 5.41 -6.29 21.43
CA ARG A 16 5.98 -6.86 20.21
C ARG A 16 7.49 -6.86 20.30
N ALA A 17 8.12 -7.95 19.87
CA ALA A 17 9.57 -7.98 19.66
C ALA A 17 9.92 -6.92 18.60
N GLN A 18 10.76 -5.95 18.97
CA GLN A 18 11.33 -4.99 18.03
C GLN A 18 12.72 -5.46 17.63
N ARG A 19 13.03 -5.36 16.33
CA ARG A 19 14.37 -5.55 15.81
C ARG A 19 14.95 -4.17 15.49
N PRO A 20 16.26 -3.95 15.72
CA PRO A 20 16.90 -2.72 15.30
C PRO A 20 16.80 -2.58 13.79
N ALA A 21 16.63 -1.34 13.32
CA ALA A 21 16.69 -1.05 11.90
C ALA A 21 18.11 -1.34 11.36
N PRO A 22 18.25 -1.82 10.11
CA PRO A 22 19.53 -1.95 9.44
C PRO A 22 20.29 -0.61 9.36
N ALA A 23 21.61 -0.68 9.20
CA ALA A 23 22.43 0.52 9.02
C ALA A 23 22.00 1.30 7.76
N GLY A 24 21.96 2.63 7.86
CA GLY A 24 21.58 3.52 6.76
C GLY A 24 20.07 3.72 6.56
N VAL A 25 19.22 3.06 7.35
CA VAL A 25 17.77 3.27 7.33
C VAL A 25 17.41 4.53 8.11
N ASP A 26 16.61 5.39 7.50
CA ASP A 26 16.02 6.55 8.17
C ASP A 26 15.05 6.10 9.26
N LEU A 27 15.32 6.50 10.50
CA LEU A 27 14.52 6.19 11.67
C LEU A 27 13.25 7.06 11.76
N THR A 28 13.20 8.14 10.97
CA THR A 28 12.15 9.17 11.02
C THR A 28 11.55 9.44 9.63
N PRO A 29 11.02 8.43 8.93
CA PRO A 29 10.50 8.61 7.57
C PRO A 29 9.34 9.61 7.49
N ALA A 30 8.62 9.81 8.59
CA ALA A 30 7.50 10.75 8.68
C ALA A 30 7.92 12.21 8.93
N ALA A 31 9.20 12.47 9.19
CA ALA A 31 9.69 13.84 9.45
C ALA A 31 9.91 14.66 8.16
N HIS A 32 9.87 14.01 6.99
CA HIS A 32 10.11 14.67 5.71
C HIS A 32 8.86 15.42 5.24
N PRO A 33 8.95 16.72 4.94
CA PRO A 33 7.81 17.49 4.46
C PRO A 33 7.41 17.06 3.05
N LEU A 34 6.12 16.74 2.86
CA LEU A 34 5.53 16.39 1.56
C LEU A 34 5.18 17.64 0.73
N THR A 35 6.11 18.60 0.66
CA THR A 35 5.89 19.88 -0.05
C THR A 35 5.90 19.71 -1.57
N THR A 36 6.41 18.57 -2.06
CA THR A 36 6.50 18.24 -3.47
C THR A 36 5.35 17.32 -3.86
N ARG A 37 4.64 17.66 -4.94
CA ARG A 37 3.62 16.78 -5.53
C ARG A 37 4.31 15.54 -6.09
N ALA A 38 3.79 14.36 -5.77
CA ALA A 38 4.24 13.13 -6.40
C ALA A 38 4.06 13.24 -7.93
N THR A 39 5.05 12.77 -8.68
CA THR A 39 4.92 12.62 -10.13
C THR A 39 3.82 11.60 -10.42
N ASP A 40 3.10 11.79 -11.52
CA ASP A 40 2.12 10.81 -11.98
C ASP A 40 2.82 9.47 -12.25
N ASP A 41 2.18 8.36 -11.87
CA ASP A 41 2.68 7.02 -12.16
C ASP A 41 2.71 6.84 -13.68
N THR A 42 3.91 6.71 -14.22
CA THR A 42 4.09 6.50 -15.65
C THR A 42 4.22 4.99 -15.93
N PRO A 43 3.61 4.47 -17.00
CA PRO A 43 3.53 3.02 -17.24
C PRO A 43 4.88 2.37 -17.58
N GLU A 44 5.93 3.15 -17.84
CA GLU A 44 7.25 2.70 -18.29
C GLU A 44 7.97 1.79 -17.27
N GLY A 45 7.54 1.79 -16.00
CA GLY A 45 8.05 0.88 -14.96
C GLY A 45 7.26 -0.43 -14.82
N TRP A 46 6.08 -0.53 -15.42
CA TRP A 46 5.14 -1.66 -15.25
C TRP A 46 5.26 -2.72 -16.35
N GLY A 47 6.11 -2.47 -17.36
CA GLY A 47 6.22 -3.27 -18.59
C GLY A 47 5.31 -2.73 -19.71
N GLU A 48 5.60 -3.09 -20.96
CA GLU A 48 4.75 -2.73 -22.09
C GLU A 48 3.32 -3.18 -21.80
N THR A 49 2.37 -2.23 -21.75
CA THR A 49 0.97 -2.60 -21.82
C THR A 49 0.79 -3.24 -23.19
N PRO A 50 0.49 -4.56 -23.30
CA PRO A 50 0.31 -5.16 -24.59
C PRO A 50 -0.75 -4.34 -25.32
N PRO A 51 -0.58 -4.06 -26.63
CA PRO A 51 -1.58 -3.35 -27.39
C PRO A 51 -2.90 -4.04 -27.11
N ARG A 52 -3.87 -3.30 -26.57
CA ARG A 52 -5.21 -3.81 -26.31
C ARG A 52 -5.71 -4.33 -27.66
N ASN A 53 -5.66 -5.65 -27.85
CA ASN A 53 -5.99 -6.26 -29.12
C ASN A 53 -7.36 -5.72 -29.53
N ALA A 54 -7.36 -5.02 -30.65
CA ALA A 54 -8.55 -4.41 -31.20
C ALA A 54 -9.52 -5.54 -31.56
N GLY A 55 -10.62 -5.66 -30.81
CA GLY A 55 -11.87 -6.20 -31.32
C GLY A 55 -11.93 -7.68 -31.69
N GLY A 56 -11.31 -8.58 -30.93
CA GLY A 56 -11.57 -10.01 -31.05
C GLY A 56 -11.46 -10.67 -29.69
N ALA A 57 -12.50 -11.44 -29.32
CA ALA A 57 -12.40 -12.35 -28.18
C ALA A 57 -11.23 -13.28 -28.46
N GLY A 58 -10.14 -13.12 -27.72
CA GLY A 58 -9.04 -14.07 -27.81
C GLY A 58 -9.54 -15.44 -27.34
N GLU A 59 -8.84 -16.51 -27.68
CA GLU A 59 -9.17 -17.87 -27.22
C GLU A 59 -9.34 -17.94 -25.68
N ASN A 60 -8.64 -17.08 -24.93
CA ASN A 60 -8.82 -16.93 -23.49
C ASN A 60 -10.19 -16.31 -23.11
N ASP A 61 -10.64 -15.29 -23.83
CA ASP A 61 -11.93 -14.65 -23.57
C ASP A 61 -13.09 -15.63 -23.87
N GLU A 62 -12.96 -16.45 -24.91
CA GLU A 62 -13.94 -17.49 -25.25
C GLU A 62 -14.03 -18.57 -24.16
N ARG A 63 -12.88 -18.99 -23.62
CA ARG A 63 -12.83 -19.90 -22.47
C ARG A 63 -13.47 -19.27 -21.24
N LEU A 64 -13.20 -18.00 -20.97
CA LEU A 64 -13.74 -17.30 -19.80
C LEU A 64 -15.26 -17.11 -19.87
N GLN A 65 -15.81 -16.88 -21.08
CA GLN A 65 -17.28 -16.85 -21.26
C GLN A 65 -17.90 -18.23 -21.01
N SER A 66 -17.22 -19.30 -21.44
CA SER A 66 -17.69 -20.68 -21.25
C SER A 66 -17.64 -21.11 -19.77
N ASP A 67 -16.64 -20.64 -19.03
CA ASP A 67 -16.43 -20.97 -17.62
C ASP A 67 -17.20 -20.06 -16.66
N LYS A 68 -17.96 -19.08 -17.17
CA LYS A 68 -18.67 -18.08 -16.36
C LYS A 68 -19.83 -18.73 -15.56
N PRO A 69 -19.84 -18.64 -14.22
CA PRO A 69 -20.91 -19.19 -13.41
C PRO A 69 -22.27 -18.50 -13.66
N PRO A 70 -23.41 -19.20 -13.43
CA PRO A 70 -24.75 -18.65 -13.70
C PRO A 70 -25.12 -17.39 -12.91
N HIS A 71 -24.49 -17.16 -11.77
CA HIS A 71 -24.77 -16.03 -10.88
C HIS A 71 -23.91 -14.79 -11.17
N TRP A 72 -23.07 -14.82 -12.22
CA TRP A 72 -22.24 -13.68 -12.64
C TRP A 72 -22.91 -12.81 -13.73
N GLY A 73 -24.20 -13.02 -14.00
CA GLY A 73 -25.01 -12.25 -14.97
C GLY A 73 -25.87 -11.21 -14.28
#